data_AF-A0A3D4FZI0-F1
#
_entry.id   AF-A0A3D4FZI0-F1
#
_cell.length_a   1.000
_cell.length_b   1.000
_cell.length_c   1.000
_cell.angle_alpha   90.00
_cell.angle_beta   90.00
_cell.angle_gamma   90.00
#
_symmetry.space_group_name_H-M   'P 1'
#
loop_
_entity.id
_entity.type
_entity.pdbx_description
1 polymer ?
#
loop_
_entity_poly.entity_id
_entity_poly.type
_entity_poly.pdbx_seq_one_letter_code
_entity_poly.pdbx_strand_id
1 'polypeptide(L)'
;MFDRRVNGWITVDAYLFNASFDDGMAAEIQVNPEFGGPNAALAEAEKYAEVIGRLPTVLRKDVETVWIHRGTQLFGGGNNNLLIHIGQADLYTADGILEETFVHEAAHTSLDMAHASAPAWLAAQSADLTFISTYARDFPSREDIAESFLPYLAIRY
;
A
#
# COMPACT_ATOMS: atom_id res chain seq x y z
N MET A 1 -4.04 12.92 -8.40
CA MET A 1 -3.65 12.20 -7.17
C MET A 1 -4.78 12.33 -6.15
N PHE A 2 -5.05 11.33 -5.32
CA PHE A 2 -5.96 11.49 -4.17
C PHE A 2 -5.18 11.98 -2.96
N ASP A 3 -5.65 13.02 -2.28
CA ASP A 3 -5.01 13.58 -1.10
C ASP A 3 -5.96 13.56 0.10
N ARG A 4 -5.60 12.76 1.11
CA ARG A 4 -6.37 12.63 2.36
C ARG A 4 -6.41 13.90 3.20
N ARG A 5 -5.51 14.87 2.99
CA ARG A 5 -5.53 16.16 3.70
C ARG A 5 -6.78 16.98 3.37
N VAL A 6 -7.27 16.84 2.14
CA VAL A 6 -8.53 17.45 1.66
C VAL A 6 -9.63 16.42 1.44
N ASN A 7 -9.33 15.15 1.70
CA ASN A 7 -10.19 13.99 1.45
C ASN A 7 -10.78 13.99 0.04
N GLY A 8 -9.95 14.21 -0.98
CA GLY A 8 -10.41 14.38 -2.34
C GLY A 8 -9.34 14.26 -3.41
N TRP A 9 -9.80 14.22 -4.67
CA TRP A 9 -8.94 14.25 -5.84
C TRP A 9 -8.38 15.65 -6.07
N ILE A 10 -7.07 15.72 -6.33
CA ILE A 10 -6.38 16.95 -6.68
C ILE A 10 -5.70 16.83 -8.05
N THR A 11 -5.61 17.96 -8.72
CA THR A 11 -4.89 18.14 -9.99
C THR A 11 -3.67 19.01 -9.71
N VAL A 12 -2.49 18.47 -9.97
CA VAL A 12 -1.19 19.13 -9.76
C VAL A 12 -0.20 18.68 -10.82
N ASP A 13 0.81 19.49 -11.10
CA ASP A 13 1.96 19.10 -11.91
C ASP A 13 2.95 18.30 -11.05
N ALA A 14 2.71 17.00 -10.94
CA ALA A 14 3.53 16.09 -10.14
C ALA A 14 4.89 15.81 -10.79
N TYR A 15 5.90 15.51 -9.97
CA TYR A 15 7.13 14.89 -10.44
C TYR A 15 6.87 13.40 -10.68
N LEU A 16 7.19 12.92 -11.88
CA LEU A 16 6.93 11.54 -12.29
C LEU A 16 8.23 10.76 -12.38
N PHE A 17 8.24 9.55 -11.83
CA PHE A 17 9.35 8.62 -11.89
C PHE A 17 8.82 7.21 -12.17
N ASN A 18 9.58 6.40 -12.90
CA ASN A 18 9.25 4.99 -13.09
C ASN A 18 10.15 4.14 -12.19
N ALA A 19 9.54 3.39 -11.29
CA ALA A 19 10.21 2.31 -10.57
C ALA A 19 10.12 1.03 -11.40
N SER A 20 11.24 0.32 -11.53
CA SER A 20 11.31 -0.99 -12.19
C SER A 20 11.96 -1.99 -11.25
N PHE A 21 11.37 -3.18 -11.14
CA PHE A 21 11.77 -4.21 -10.18
C PHE A 21 12.46 -5.38 -10.89
N ASP A 22 13.16 -6.22 -10.13
CA ASP A 22 13.96 -7.34 -10.65
C ASP A 22 13.13 -8.50 -11.22
N ASP A 23 11.85 -8.56 -10.84
CA ASP A 23 10.84 -9.48 -11.40
C ASP A 23 10.12 -8.94 -12.64
N GLY A 24 10.58 -7.80 -13.17
CA GLY A 24 10.06 -7.19 -14.40
C GLY A 24 8.76 -6.40 -14.23
N MET A 25 8.23 -6.29 -13.00
CA MET A 25 7.15 -5.36 -12.70
C MET A 25 7.64 -3.91 -12.66
N ALA A 26 6.72 -2.96 -12.79
CA ALA A 26 7.01 -1.53 -12.72
C ALA A 26 5.82 -0.77 -12.12
N ALA A 27 6.09 0.41 -11.54
CA ALA A 27 5.09 1.34 -11.05
C ALA A 27 5.50 2.79 -11.35
N GLU A 28 4.52 3.63 -11.73
CA GLU A 28 4.73 5.08 -11.86
C GLU A 28 4.58 5.75 -10.48
N ILE A 29 5.64 6.37 -10.00
CA ILE A 29 5.64 7.14 -8.75
C ILE A 29 5.39 8.61 -9.09
N GLN A 30 4.31 9.15 -8.51
CA GLN A 30 3.89 10.54 -8.66
C GLN A 30 4.13 11.24 -7.32
N VAL A 31 5.05 12.21 -7.31
CA VAL A 31 5.38 12.99 -6.12
C VAL A 31 4.78 14.38 -6.26
N ASN A 32 4.02 14.82 -5.26
CA ASN A 32 3.37 16.12 -5.26
C ASN A 32 4.42 17.26 -5.44
N PRO A 33 4.11 18.37 -6.13
CA PRO A 33 5.07 19.47 -6.31
C PRO A 33 5.53 20.16 -5.01
N GLU A 34 4.84 19.95 -3.89
CA GLU A 34 5.17 20.52 -2.57
C GLU A 34 6.54 20.12 -2.00
N PHE A 35 7.24 19.20 -2.64
CA PHE A 35 8.59 18.78 -2.28
C PHE A 35 9.68 19.74 -2.79
N GLY A 36 9.28 20.79 -3.52
CA GLY A 36 10.12 21.96 -3.82
C GLY A 36 11.11 21.79 -4.98
N GLY A 37 11.39 20.57 -5.42
CA GLY A 37 12.23 20.34 -6.59
C GLY A 37 12.38 18.85 -6.96
N PRO A 38 12.85 18.58 -8.19
CA PRO A 38 12.97 17.21 -8.72
C PRO A 38 13.94 16.34 -7.91
N ASN A 39 15.02 16.90 -7.35
CA ASN A 39 15.97 16.13 -6.54
C ASN A 39 15.36 15.66 -5.22
N ALA A 40 14.57 16.51 -4.55
CA ALA A 40 13.87 16.15 -3.33
C ALA A 40 12.75 15.13 -3.61
N ALA A 41 12.03 15.32 -4.72
CA ALA A 41 11.01 14.38 -5.16
C ALA A 41 11.60 13.01 -5.54
N LEU A 42 12.76 12.98 -6.21
CA LEU A 42 13.46 11.75 -6.56
C LEU A 42 13.89 10.98 -5.31
N ALA A 43 14.42 11.67 -4.29
CA ALA A 43 14.82 11.02 -3.04
C ALA A 43 13.67 10.29 -2.34
N GLU A 44 12.47 10.90 -2.33
CA GLU A 44 11.26 10.24 -1.81
C GLU A 44 10.84 9.07 -2.71
N ALA A 45 10.86 9.25 -4.03
CA ALA A 45 10.51 8.20 -4.97
C ALA A 45 11.44 6.97 -4.83
N GLU A 46 12.75 7.18 -4.72
CA GLU A 46 13.74 6.11 -4.51
C GLU A 46 13.52 5.38 -3.18
N LYS A 47 13.30 6.13 -2.08
CA LYS A 47 13.02 5.55 -0.75
C LYS A 47 11.85 4.57 -0.80
N TYR A 48 10.70 5.01 -1.33
CA TYR A 48 9.52 4.14 -1.35
C TYR A 48 9.55 3.10 -2.46
N ALA A 49 10.26 3.34 -3.58
CA ALA A 49 10.51 2.31 -4.58
C ALA A 49 11.28 1.12 -3.98
N GLU A 50 12.29 1.38 -3.14
CA GLU A 50 13.05 0.31 -2.47
C GLU A 50 12.15 -0.50 -1.53
N VAL A 51 11.37 0.17 -0.67
CA VAL A 51 10.47 -0.51 0.27
C VAL A 51 9.40 -1.32 -0.45
N ILE A 52 8.76 -0.74 -1.47
CA ILE A 52 7.75 -1.43 -2.28
C ILE A 52 8.38 -2.60 -3.03
N GLY A 53 9.59 -2.44 -3.58
CA GLY A 53 10.30 -3.49 -4.32
C GLY A 53 10.60 -4.75 -3.50
N ARG A 54 10.70 -4.63 -2.17
CA ARG A 54 10.87 -5.77 -1.25
C ARG A 54 9.59 -6.58 -1.04
N LEU A 55 8.43 -6.03 -1.39
CA LEU A 55 7.17 -6.76 -1.26
C LEU A 55 7.17 -7.99 -2.17
N PRO A 56 6.55 -9.10 -1.74
CA PRO A 56 6.31 -10.25 -2.59
C PRO A 56 5.65 -9.83 -3.90
N THR A 57 6.08 -10.43 -5.02
CA THR A 57 5.55 -10.14 -6.37
C THR A 57 4.03 -10.15 -6.45
N VAL A 58 3.36 -11.06 -5.71
CA VAL A 58 1.90 -11.15 -5.69
C VAL A 58 1.22 -9.88 -5.15
N LEU A 59 1.87 -9.15 -4.24
CA LEU A 59 1.35 -7.90 -3.68
C LEU A 59 1.62 -6.68 -4.59
N ARG A 60 2.58 -6.79 -5.52
CA ARG A 60 2.89 -5.72 -6.48
C ARG A 60 2.13 -5.84 -7.80
N LYS A 61 1.45 -6.96 -8.02
CA LYS A 61 0.83 -7.31 -9.31
C LYS A 61 -0.06 -6.21 -9.90
N ASP A 62 -0.86 -5.57 -9.06
CA ASP A 62 -1.82 -4.54 -9.51
C ASP A 62 -1.42 -3.13 -9.01
N VAL A 63 -0.20 -2.96 -8.49
CA VAL A 63 0.35 -1.65 -8.09
C VAL A 63 0.91 -0.94 -9.33
N GLU A 64 0.06 -0.20 -10.03
CA GLU A 64 0.44 0.53 -11.24
C GLU A 64 1.01 1.92 -10.93
N THR A 65 0.54 2.55 -9.85
CA THR A 65 0.92 3.92 -9.47
C THR A 65 1.19 4.07 -7.99
N VAL A 66 1.93 5.11 -7.61
CA VAL A 66 2.17 5.49 -6.20
C VAL A 66 2.00 7.00 -6.07
N TRP A 67 1.26 7.46 -5.05
CA TRP A 67 1.10 8.89 -4.76
C TRP A 67 1.83 9.26 -3.48
N ILE A 68 2.72 10.24 -3.56
CA ILE A 68 3.49 10.73 -2.40
C ILE A 68 3.11 12.18 -2.11
N HIS A 69 2.62 12.38 -0.88
CA HIS A 69 2.23 13.67 -0.33
C HIS A 69 3.00 13.97 0.97
N ARG A 70 3.11 15.25 1.33
CA ARG A 70 3.38 15.62 2.73
C ARG A 70 2.13 15.42 3.58
N GLY A 71 2.31 15.29 4.89
CA GLY A 71 1.22 15.15 5.85
C GLY A 71 1.38 13.91 6.72
N THR A 72 0.43 13.71 7.64
CA THR A 72 0.39 12.59 8.61
C THR A 72 -0.90 11.80 8.49
N GLN A 73 -1.51 11.80 7.31
CA GLN A 73 -2.68 10.99 7.01
C GLN A 73 -2.24 9.54 6.80
N LEU A 74 -3.12 8.59 7.12
CA LEU A 74 -2.80 7.17 6.97
C LEU A 74 -2.49 6.83 5.50
N PHE A 75 -1.74 5.74 5.29
CA PHE A 75 -1.53 5.17 3.96
C PHE A 75 -2.80 4.56 3.39
N GLY A 76 -2.83 4.29 2.09
CA GLY A 76 -3.96 3.61 1.46
C GLY A 76 -3.57 2.75 0.27
N GLY A 77 -4.24 1.62 0.13
CA GLY A 77 -4.25 0.76 -1.05
C GLY A 77 -5.60 0.79 -1.79
N GLY A 78 -5.60 0.20 -2.98
CA GLY A 78 -6.72 0.19 -3.93
C GLY A 78 -6.52 1.12 -5.12
N ASN A 79 -7.45 1.09 -6.08
CA ASN A 79 -7.36 1.89 -7.32
C ASN A 79 -6.02 1.73 -8.06
N ASN A 80 -5.46 0.51 -8.05
CA ASN A 80 -4.14 0.22 -8.61
C ASN A 80 -3.03 1.15 -8.10
N ASN A 81 -3.15 1.62 -6.85
CA ASN A 81 -2.31 2.67 -6.29
C ASN A 81 -1.88 2.35 -4.84
N LEU A 82 -0.72 2.90 -4.45
CA LEU A 82 -0.36 3.09 -3.05
C LEU A 82 -0.27 4.58 -2.72
N LEU A 83 -1.01 5.01 -1.70
CA LEU A 83 -1.05 6.38 -1.20
C LEU A 83 -0.18 6.53 0.03
N ILE A 84 0.77 7.47 -0.02
CA ILE A 84 1.77 7.72 1.01
C ILE A 84 1.70 9.19 1.45
N HIS A 85 1.65 9.39 2.77
CA HIS A 85 1.92 10.67 3.40
C HIS A 85 3.19 10.57 4.25
N ILE A 86 4.25 11.29 3.88
CA ILE A 86 5.61 11.02 4.41
C ILE A 86 5.72 11.23 5.93
N GLY A 87 4.95 12.15 6.51
CA GLY A 87 4.96 12.36 7.96
C GLY A 87 4.37 11.18 8.70
N GLN A 88 3.39 10.47 8.11
CA GLN A 88 2.92 9.20 8.65
C GLN A 88 3.94 8.08 8.42
N ALA A 89 4.64 8.10 7.29
CA ALA A 89 5.73 7.16 7.01
C ALA A 89 6.83 7.24 8.07
N ASP A 90 7.18 8.46 8.52
CA ASP A 90 8.16 8.67 9.58
C ASP A 90 7.70 8.08 10.92
N LEU A 91 6.40 8.20 11.25
CA LEU A 91 5.82 7.58 12.44
C LEU A 91 5.86 6.05 12.33
N TYR A 92 5.43 5.48 11.20
CA TYR A 92 5.50 4.04 10.97
C TYR A 92 6.94 3.50 10.98
N THR A 93 7.91 4.29 10.51
CA THR A 93 9.33 3.94 10.59
C THR A 93 9.80 3.91 12.04
N ALA A 94 9.41 4.91 12.86
CA ALA A 94 9.75 4.97 14.26
C ALA A 94 9.14 3.81 15.07
N ASP A 95 7.92 3.39 14.71
CA ASP A 95 7.24 2.25 15.30
C ASP A 95 7.75 0.89 14.78
N GLY A 96 8.56 0.89 13.70
CA GLY A 96 9.11 -0.33 13.09
C GLY A 96 8.15 -1.07 12.15
N ILE A 97 7.04 -0.44 11.74
CA ILE A 97 5.91 -1.08 11.04
C ILE A 97 5.70 -0.57 9.60
N LEU A 98 6.65 0.19 9.04
CA LEU A 98 6.50 0.76 7.69
C LEU A 98 6.31 -0.32 6.62
N GLU A 99 7.17 -1.33 6.60
CA GLU A 99 7.10 -2.41 5.61
C GLU A 99 5.84 -3.26 5.79
N GLU A 100 5.45 -3.53 7.04
CA GLU A 100 4.22 -4.24 7.41
C GLU A 100 2.96 -3.51 6.94
N THR A 101 2.96 -2.17 7.06
CA THR A 101 1.88 -1.34 6.53
C THR A 101 1.79 -1.44 5.01
N PHE A 102 2.93 -1.47 4.31
CA PHE A 102 2.91 -1.69 2.86
C PHE A 102 2.42 -3.08 2.46
N VAL A 103 2.69 -4.11 3.25
CA VAL A 103 2.09 -5.45 3.04
C VAL A 103 0.57 -5.37 3.09
N HIS A 104 0.01 -4.69 4.10
CA HIS A 104 -1.42 -4.50 4.26
C HIS A 104 -2.03 -3.72 3.08
N GLU A 105 -1.49 -2.54 2.76
CA GLU A 105 -2.05 -1.70 1.69
C GLU A 105 -1.90 -2.34 0.30
N ALA A 106 -0.78 -3.04 0.04
CA ALA A 106 -0.58 -3.74 -1.22
C ALA A 106 -1.46 -4.99 -1.36
N ALA A 107 -1.85 -5.62 -0.25
CA ALA A 107 -2.85 -6.68 -0.26
C ALA A 107 -4.23 -6.15 -0.70
N HIS A 108 -4.65 -4.99 -0.19
CA HIS A 108 -5.86 -4.32 -0.72
C HIS A 108 -5.75 -4.06 -2.22
N THR A 109 -4.60 -3.57 -2.68
CA THR A 109 -4.41 -3.22 -4.09
C THR A 109 -4.44 -4.43 -5.01
N SER A 110 -3.77 -5.52 -4.63
CA SER A 110 -3.49 -6.64 -5.56
C SER A 110 -4.29 -7.92 -5.30
N LEU A 111 -4.96 -8.05 -4.16
CA LEU A 111 -5.66 -9.28 -3.79
C LEU A 111 -7.19 -9.09 -3.70
N ASP A 112 -7.67 -7.97 -3.16
CA ASP A 112 -9.09 -7.82 -2.84
C ASP A 112 -10.01 -8.05 -4.03
N MET A 113 -9.70 -7.44 -5.19
CA MET A 113 -10.55 -7.55 -6.38
C MET A 113 -10.73 -9.02 -6.83
N ALA A 114 -9.69 -9.83 -6.69
CA ALA A 114 -9.72 -11.23 -7.09
C ALA A 114 -10.26 -12.17 -6.00
N HIS A 115 -10.08 -11.81 -4.73
CA HIS A 115 -10.20 -12.76 -3.62
C HIS A 115 -11.24 -12.38 -2.55
N ALA A 116 -11.46 -11.10 -2.25
CA ALA A 116 -12.30 -10.68 -1.11
C ALA A 116 -13.73 -11.21 -1.19
N SER A 117 -14.29 -11.32 -2.40
CA SER A 117 -15.62 -11.88 -2.64
C SER A 117 -15.59 -13.31 -3.22
N ALA A 118 -14.43 -13.96 -3.29
CA ALA A 118 -14.32 -15.30 -3.85
C ALA A 118 -15.02 -16.31 -2.91
N PRO A 119 -15.87 -17.22 -3.44
CA PRO A 119 -16.58 -18.18 -2.60
C PRO A 119 -15.68 -19.03 -1.70
N ALA A 120 -14.48 -19.38 -2.17
CA ALA A 120 -13.50 -20.12 -1.39
C ALA A 120 -12.92 -19.31 -0.22
N TRP A 121 -12.67 -18.01 -0.41
CA TRP A 121 -12.21 -17.12 0.67
C TRP A 121 -13.30 -16.93 1.72
N LEU A 122 -14.53 -16.63 1.29
CA LEU A 122 -15.68 -16.46 2.19
C LEU A 122 -15.96 -17.75 2.98
N ALA A 123 -15.80 -18.92 2.36
CA ALA A 123 -15.93 -20.20 3.04
C ALA A 123 -14.81 -20.42 4.08
N ALA A 124 -13.57 -20.03 3.78
CA ALA A 124 -12.45 -20.09 4.72
C ALA A 124 -12.67 -19.14 5.91
N GLN A 125 -12.97 -17.86 5.64
CA GLN A 125 -13.31 -16.86 6.66
C GLN A 125 -14.45 -17.34 7.57
N SER A 126 -15.50 -17.95 7.01
CA SER A 126 -16.62 -18.49 7.81
C SER A 126 -16.27 -19.74 8.61
N ALA A 127 -15.21 -20.46 8.24
CA ALA A 127 -14.73 -21.65 8.94
C ALA A 127 -13.74 -21.30 10.06
N ASP A 128 -13.12 -20.11 10.01
CA ASP A 128 -12.21 -19.63 11.03
C ASP A 128 -12.93 -19.42 12.37
N LEU A 129 -12.29 -19.86 13.45
CA LEU A 129 -12.84 -19.71 14.80
C LEU A 129 -12.79 -18.26 15.30
N THR A 130 -11.91 -17.45 14.72
CA THR A 130 -11.69 -16.06 15.08
C THR A 130 -10.99 -15.30 13.96
N PHE A 131 -11.06 -13.97 14.00
CA PHE A 131 -10.32 -13.09 13.10
C PHE A 131 -8.94 -12.79 13.68
N ILE A 132 -7.98 -12.51 12.79
CA ILE A 132 -6.60 -12.20 13.18
C ILE A 132 -6.47 -10.92 14.00
N SER A 133 -7.38 -9.95 13.78
CA SER A 133 -7.44 -8.68 14.50
C SER A 133 -8.88 -8.24 14.74
N THR A 134 -9.07 -7.30 15.66
CA THR A 134 -10.39 -6.66 15.85
C THR A 134 -10.82 -5.86 14.63
N TYR A 135 -9.86 -5.32 13.85
CA TYR A 135 -10.16 -4.56 12.64
C TYR A 135 -10.69 -5.46 11.53
N ALA A 136 -10.03 -6.60 11.29
CA ALA A 136 -10.53 -7.65 10.39
C ALA A 136 -11.93 -8.13 10.78
N ARG A 137 -12.19 -8.36 12.08
CA ARG A 137 -13.51 -8.75 12.58
C ARG A 137 -14.59 -7.71 12.30
N ASP A 138 -14.28 -6.43 12.50
CA ASP A 138 -15.25 -5.35 12.38
C ASP A 138 -15.52 -4.98 10.91
N PHE A 139 -14.58 -5.29 10.01
CA PHE A 139 -14.66 -5.02 8.56
C PHE A 139 -14.27 -6.24 7.69
N PRO A 140 -14.92 -7.40 7.85
CA PRO A 140 -14.42 -8.68 7.33
C PRO A 140 -14.46 -8.79 5.81
N SER A 141 -15.33 -8.02 5.14
CA SER A 141 -15.40 -8.00 3.67
C SER A 141 -14.31 -7.15 3.02
N ARG A 142 -13.51 -6.43 3.80
CA ARG A 142 -12.48 -5.50 3.31
C ARG A 142 -11.12 -5.82 3.90
N GLU A 143 -11.05 -5.98 5.22
CA GLU A 143 -9.79 -6.01 5.97
C GLU A 143 -9.24 -7.41 6.20
N ASP A 144 -10.06 -8.46 6.05
CA ASP A 144 -9.66 -9.81 6.43
C ASP A 144 -8.47 -10.33 5.62
N ILE A 145 -8.43 -10.09 4.30
CA ILE A 145 -7.28 -10.45 3.46
C ILE A 145 -6.05 -9.64 3.84
N ALA A 146 -6.18 -8.31 3.90
CA ALA A 146 -5.07 -7.40 4.13
C ALA A 146 -4.39 -7.63 5.49
N GLU A 147 -5.20 -7.85 6.52
CA GLU A 147 -4.73 -8.15 7.88
C GLU A 147 -4.14 -9.57 7.99
N SER A 148 -4.70 -10.55 7.27
CA SER A 148 -4.24 -11.95 7.34
C SER A 148 -2.99 -12.24 6.53
N PHE A 149 -2.69 -11.43 5.50
CA PHE A 149 -1.56 -11.70 4.61
C PHE A 149 -0.21 -11.57 5.31
N LEU A 150 -0.06 -10.60 6.22
CA LEU A 150 1.20 -10.39 6.94
C LEU A 150 1.57 -11.60 7.83
N PRO A 151 0.68 -12.15 8.67
CA PRO A 151 0.96 -13.40 9.39
C PRO A 151 1.22 -14.59 8.46
N TYR A 152 0.51 -14.69 7.33
CA TYR A 152 0.81 -15.71 6.32
C TYR A 152 2.26 -15.62 5.82
N LEU A 153 2.76 -14.42 5.53
CA LEU A 153 4.17 -14.22 5.16
C LEU A 153 5.12 -14.67 6.26
N ALA A 154 4.83 -14.31 7.51
CA ALA A 154 5.68 -14.62 8.67
C ALA A 154 5.80 -16.12 8.98
N ILE A 155 4.81 -16.94 8.58
CA ILE A 155 4.86 -18.41 8.78
C ILE A 155 5.32 -19.17 7.54
N ARG A 156 5.23 -18.55 6.35
CA ARG A 156 5.54 -19.22 5.09
C ARG A 156 7.03 -19.24 4.77
N TYR A 157 7.76 -18.25 5.28
CA TYR A 157 9.20 -18.00 5.07
C TYR A 157 9.93 -17.93 6.40
#